data_AF-A0A8T4K1B9-F1
#
_entry.id   AF-A0A8T4K1B9-F1
#
_cell.length_a   1.000
_cell.length_b   1.000
_cell.length_c   1.000
_cell.angle_alpha   90.00
_cell.angle_beta   90.00
_cell.angle_gamma   90.00
#
_symmetry.space_group_name_H-M   'P 1'
#
loop_
_entity.id
_entity.type
_entity.pdbx_description
1 polymer ?
#
loop_
_entity_poly.entity_id
_entity_poly.type
_entity_poly.pdbx_seq_one_letter_code
_entity_poly.pdbx_strand_id
1 'polypeptide(L)'
;MKEKGEITVFLSLILVCVISLLLGILESARTAGARLYLQMAADSAAASLFSQYNRNLWDMYRLLFLEADTDEAVMESYDRYIDFYMEQENLYPMKNDGSRIIEKRMLEDDAAAAFEEEILAYIMYRLPDVASNLAGITEAANEAAKAGDFKSLLETCRQAGRKTRKLEKARNSIENSLQKMEELRENGSTAIGKEQESKFRSNAGKLKAEMEKFSGYVDQYEDELEELKAYGESMEKQETLDDTEAAGWMGQEKTAYAGIIRPASEALADYRDMCDAIDGQMGCIEEALTVLDTDIGGEDEEEEYDWGEIESLWNLLEIPEGTAQGEEDKEKSEALDRLEKLLDADLLSLVLPAGTEISGKEADLSGIPSERLKDKGTISFSPEVLLINEYAFLYFNSFLEETKEMGLQGEHILSYEQEYLLGGKASDRDNLKAAAEQMLAVRGAMNLLYLLASPDKKAEADSLAAAVSAGAVPVQFVVSFFILTLWAFGEAVMDVRCLLSGGKVPVWKDERSWKLGMEELLTLGFLEQENPGQSESGYGYEEYIRVLLLLQNRTEKNYRMLDIIQWNMRTIQPDFEVSACIYQLKIETTAVQKHVFLLKSEYQTVVSAEKKY
;
A
#
# COMPACT_ATOMS: atom_id res chain seq x y z
N MET A 1 36.08 60.72 84.27
CA MET A 1 35.89 59.68 83.23
C MET A 1 34.41 59.40 83.17
N LYS A 2 33.75 59.87 82.11
CA LYS A 2 33.22 59.07 80.96
C LYS A 2 31.90 58.38 81.38
N GLU A 3 31.00 58.02 80.47
CA GLU A 3 29.70 57.36 80.77
C GLU A 3 28.46 58.25 81.08
N LYS A 4 28.13 59.24 80.23
CA LYS A 4 26.72 59.74 80.13
C LYS A 4 26.13 59.77 78.72
N GLY A 5 26.90 59.42 77.70
CA GLY A 5 26.43 59.23 76.32
C GLY A 5 26.48 57.78 75.83
N GLU A 6 27.02 56.86 76.63
CA GLU A 6 27.34 55.50 76.19
C GLU A 6 26.09 54.65 75.94
N ILE A 7 25.04 54.81 76.75
CA ILE A 7 23.74 54.17 76.54
C ILE A 7 23.07 54.69 75.26
N THR A 8 23.13 56.01 74.98
CA THR A 8 22.54 56.60 73.78
C THR A 8 23.31 56.19 72.51
N VAL A 9 24.64 56.14 72.57
CA VAL A 9 25.49 55.66 71.46
C VAL A 9 25.23 54.18 71.20
N PHE A 10 25.18 53.36 72.24
CA PHE A 10 24.90 51.92 72.13
C PHE A 10 23.49 51.65 71.58
N LEU A 11 22.47 52.36 72.08
CA LEU A 11 21.10 52.24 71.58
C LEU A 11 20.98 52.72 70.12
N SER A 12 21.69 53.78 69.74
CA SER A 12 21.73 54.27 68.36
C SER A 12 22.39 53.25 67.42
N LEU A 13 23.46 52.58 67.87
CA LEU A 13 24.10 51.50 67.11
C LEU A 13 23.17 50.28 66.95
N ILE A 14 22.49 49.86 68.03
CA ILE A 14 21.49 48.79 67.96
C ILE A 14 20.36 49.18 67.02
N LEU A 15 19.84 50.40 67.12
CA LEU A 15 18.76 50.89 66.26
C LEU A 15 19.17 50.87 64.78
N VAL A 16 20.38 51.32 64.45
CA VAL A 16 20.92 51.26 63.08
C VAL A 16 21.04 49.81 62.60
N CYS A 17 21.53 48.90 63.45
CA CYS A 17 21.61 47.48 63.12
C CYS A 17 20.22 46.86 62.89
N VAL A 18 19.25 47.15 63.75
CA VAL A 18 17.88 46.64 63.64
C VAL A 18 17.18 47.20 62.40
N ILE A 19 17.30 48.51 62.12
CA ILE A 19 16.75 49.12 60.91
C ILE A 19 17.40 48.52 59.67
N SER A 20 18.72 48.35 59.66
CA SER A 20 19.42 47.74 58.52
C SER A 20 18.96 46.29 58.27
N LEU A 21 18.75 45.52 59.34
CA LEU A 21 18.20 44.16 59.26
C LEU A 21 16.77 44.16 58.71
N LEU A 22 15.90 45.03 59.22
CA LEU A 22 14.52 45.14 58.76
C LEU A 22 14.44 45.56 57.28
N LEU A 23 15.24 46.53 56.87
CA LEU A 23 15.34 46.97 55.48
C LEU A 23 15.89 45.87 54.57
N GLY A 24 16.87 45.10 55.05
CA GLY A 24 17.39 43.93 54.32
C GLY A 24 16.35 42.84 54.13
N ILE A 25 15.55 42.52 55.16
CA ILE A 25 14.44 41.56 55.05
C ILE A 25 13.36 42.08 54.09
N LEU A 26 13.03 43.37 54.17
CA LEU A 26 12.04 43.99 53.30
C LEU A 26 12.49 44.03 51.84
N GLU A 27 13.77 44.34 51.58
CA GLU A 27 14.35 44.29 50.23
C GLU A 27 14.40 42.86 49.68
N SER A 28 14.70 41.87 50.53
CA SER A 28 14.63 40.44 50.16
C SER A 28 13.21 40.01 49.78
N ALA A 29 12.22 40.36 50.61
CA ALA A 29 10.81 40.08 50.34
C ALA A 29 10.34 40.78 49.06
N ARG A 30 10.75 42.04 48.84
CA ARG A 30 10.45 42.80 47.62
C ARG A 30 11.08 42.17 46.39
N THR A 31 12.33 41.72 46.47
CA THR A 31 13.04 41.07 45.35
C THR A 31 12.35 39.77 44.96
N ALA A 32 11.95 38.96 45.94
CA ALA A 32 11.16 37.76 45.70
C ALA A 32 9.78 38.08 45.08
N GLY A 33 9.09 39.09 45.60
CA GLY A 33 7.80 39.56 45.05
C GLY A 33 7.92 40.10 43.62
N ALA A 34 8.99 40.84 43.32
CA ALA A 34 9.27 41.37 41.99
C ALA A 34 9.57 40.27 40.97
N ARG A 35 10.28 39.21 41.38
CA ARG A 35 10.50 38.02 40.54
C ARG A 35 9.19 37.28 40.26
N LEU A 36 8.33 37.12 41.27
CA LEU A 36 7.02 36.49 41.09
C LEU A 36 6.13 37.32 40.16
N TYR A 37 6.11 38.64 40.34
CA TYR A 37 5.35 39.54 39.45
C TYR A 37 5.84 39.45 38.02
N LEU A 38 7.16 39.47 37.81
CA LEU A 38 7.75 39.32 36.48
C LEU A 38 7.38 37.96 35.84
N GLN A 39 7.42 36.87 36.61
CA GLN A 39 6.97 35.56 36.13
C GLN A 39 5.49 35.59 35.72
N MET A 40 4.61 36.13 36.57
CA MET A 40 3.18 36.25 36.25
C MET A 40 2.93 37.11 35.00
N ALA A 41 3.67 38.22 34.85
CA ALA A 41 3.59 39.08 33.68
C ALA A 41 4.06 38.33 32.41
N ALA A 42 5.17 37.59 32.49
CA ALA A 42 5.69 36.77 31.40
C ALA A 42 4.72 35.65 30.99
N ASP A 43 4.13 34.95 31.96
CA ASP A 43 3.14 33.89 31.71
C ASP A 43 1.85 34.47 31.10
N SER A 44 1.41 35.65 31.57
CA SER A 44 0.22 36.33 31.05
C SER A 44 0.47 36.88 29.63
N ALA A 45 1.67 37.38 29.35
CA ALA A 45 2.08 37.81 28.02
C ALA A 45 2.11 36.62 27.04
N ALA A 46 2.69 35.49 27.45
CA ALA A 46 2.69 34.26 26.66
C ALA A 46 1.25 33.75 26.41
N ALA A 47 0.38 33.75 27.43
CA ALA A 47 -1.02 33.38 27.25
C ALA A 47 -1.79 34.33 26.32
N SER A 48 -1.47 35.63 26.36
CA SER A 48 -2.06 36.64 25.47
C SER A 48 -1.61 36.44 24.02
N LEU A 49 -0.34 36.09 23.81
CA LEU A 49 0.20 35.72 22.50
C LEU A 49 -0.55 34.50 21.94
N PHE A 50 -0.70 33.43 22.73
CA PHE A 50 -1.42 32.21 22.32
C PHE A 50 -2.94 32.38 22.18
N SER A 51 -3.51 33.51 22.64
CA SER A 51 -4.91 33.82 22.35
C SER A 51 -5.15 34.20 20.88
N GLN A 52 -4.07 34.47 20.12
CA GLN A 52 -4.09 34.81 18.69
C GLN A 52 -4.03 33.56 17.80
N TYR A 53 -4.57 32.43 18.24
CA TYR A 53 -4.62 31.21 17.43
C TYR A 53 -5.35 31.43 16.09
N ASN A 54 -5.02 30.64 15.07
CA ASN A 54 -5.68 30.72 13.78
C ASN A 54 -7.15 30.27 13.90
N ARG A 55 -8.08 31.21 13.71
CA ARG A 55 -9.52 30.96 13.86
C ARG A 55 -10.09 30.05 12.77
N ASN A 56 -9.60 30.16 11.54
CA ASN A 56 -10.07 29.32 10.43
C ASN A 56 -9.73 27.86 10.72
N LEU A 57 -8.53 27.61 11.23
CA LEU A 57 -8.07 26.27 11.60
C LEU A 57 -8.90 25.68 12.75
N TRP A 58 -9.24 26.50 13.75
CA TRP A 58 -10.17 26.10 14.80
C TRP A 58 -11.59 25.84 14.27
N ASP A 59 -12.08 26.67 13.36
CA ASP A 59 -13.44 26.58 12.84
C ASP A 59 -13.64 25.35 11.94
N MET A 60 -12.66 25.02 11.10
CA MET A 60 -12.69 23.87 10.20
C MET A 60 -12.29 22.56 10.89
N TYR A 61 -11.26 22.60 11.75
CA TYR A 61 -10.57 21.39 12.21
C TYR A 61 -10.49 21.26 13.74
N ARG A 62 -10.93 22.27 14.51
CA ARG A 62 -10.86 22.29 15.99
C ARG A 62 -9.45 22.12 16.54
N LEU A 63 -8.49 22.67 15.81
CA LEU A 63 -7.07 22.65 16.12
C LEU A 63 -6.61 24.03 16.58
N LEU A 64 -5.86 24.10 17.69
CA LEU A 64 -5.33 25.36 18.20
C LEU A 64 -3.83 25.50 17.92
N PHE A 65 -3.47 26.48 17.08
CA PHE A 65 -2.09 26.80 16.76
C PHE A 65 -1.90 28.30 16.57
N LEU A 66 -0.74 28.81 16.96
CA LEU A 66 -0.31 30.17 16.69
C LEU A 66 0.40 30.17 15.33
N GLU A 67 -0.19 30.83 14.33
CA GLU A 67 0.45 31.01 13.04
C GLU A 67 1.39 32.20 13.08
N ALA A 68 2.65 31.99 12.69
CA ALA A 68 3.61 33.08 12.57
C ALA A 68 4.71 32.77 11.55
N ASP A 69 4.97 33.74 10.67
CA ASP A 69 5.98 33.61 9.61
C ASP A 69 7.43 33.71 10.13
N THR A 70 7.64 34.50 11.18
CA THR A 70 8.97 34.85 11.68
C THR A 70 9.00 34.95 13.20
N ASP A 71 10.14 34.59 13.79
CA ASP A 71 10.36 34.72 15.24
C ASP A 71 10.30 36.19 15.67
N GLU A 72 10.70 37.12 14.80
CA GLU A 72 10.61 38.56 15.05
C GLU A 72 9.16 39.03 15.25
N ALA A 73 8.21 38.56 14.43
CA ALA A 73 6.80 38.93 14.55
C ALA A 73 6.18 38.37 15.85
N VAL A 74 6.57 37.16 16.24
CA VAL A 74 6.18 36.54 17.52
C VAL A 74 6.71 37.39 18.68
N MET A 75 7.99 37.77 18.63
CA MET A 75 8.62 38.56 19.67
C MET A 75 8.07 39.97 19.77
N GLU A 76 7.77 40.65 18.65
CA GLU A 76 7.14 41.97 18.67
C GLU A 76 5.78 41.93 19.38
N SER A 77 5.00 40.88 19.12
CA SER A 77 3.70 40.68 19.77
C SER A 77 3.85 40.37 21.26
N TYR A 78 4.81 39.52 21.63
CA TYR A 78 5.12 39.23 23.03
C TYR A 78 5.59 40.47 23.79
N ASP A 79 6.52 41.24 23.21
CA ASP A 79 7.11 42.45 23.80
C ASP A 79 6.02 43.50 24.07
N ARG A 80 5.07 43.65 23.15
CA ARG A 80 3.89 44.52 23.36
C ARG A 80 3.07 44.13 24.58
N TYR A 81 2.90 42.83 24.85
CA TYR A 81 2.15 42.35 26.01
C TYR A 81 2.95 42.47 27.31
N ILE A 82 4.22 42.08 27.30
CA ILE A 82 5.03 42.13 28.51
C ILE A 82 5.28 43.58 28.94
N ASP A 83 5.53 44.50 28.01
CA ASP A 83 5.68 45.93 28.30
C ASP A 83 4.39 46.49 28.90
N PHE A 84 3.22 46.12 28.35
CA PHE A 84 1.93 46.51 28.94
C PHE A 84 1.81 46.09 30.40
N TYR A 85 2.25 44.88 30.77
CA TYR A 85 2.22 44.43 32.16
C TYR A 85 3.29 45.12 33.03
N MET A 86 4.48 45.38 32.50
CA MET A 86 5.57 46.04 33.25
C MET A 86 5.32 47.53 33.48
N GLU A 87 4.59 48.20 32.58
CA GLU A 87 4.26 49.63 32.67
C GLU A 87 3.12 49.94 33.67
N GLN A 88 2.40 48.93 34.17
CA GLN A 88 1.35 49.15 35.16
C GLN A 88 1.91 49.68 36.49
N GLU A 89 1.20 50.62 37.12
CA GLU A 89 1.56 51.10 38.45
C GLU A 89 1.47 49.96 39.47
N ASN A 90 2.62 49.53 39.98
CA ASN A 90 2.71 48.43 40.95
C ASN A 90 3.87 48.66 41.96
N LEU A 91 3.98 47.78 42.97
CA LEU A 91 5.00 47.86 44.02
C LEU A 91 6.40 47.39 43.58
N TYR A 92 6.54 46.93 42.34
CA TYR A 92 7.71 46.26 41.77
C TYR A 92 8.11 46.89 40.42
N PRO A 93 8.45 48.20 40.36
CA PRO A 93 8.80 48.85 39.11
C PRO A 93 10.00 48.16 38.46
N MET A 94 9.84 47.80 37.19
CA MET A 94 10.84 47.08 36.40
C MET A 94 10.84 47.60 34.97
N LYS A 95 11.95 47.39 34.27
CA LYS A 95 12.07 47.69 32.85
C LYS A 95 12.42 46.43 32.10
N ASN A 96 11.75 46.19 30.98
CA ASN A 96 12.13 45.14 30.07
C ASN A 96 13.55 45.42 29.51
N ASP A 97 14.41 44.42 29.57
CA ASP A 97 15.80 44.44 29.08
C ASP A 97 15.99 43.45 27.91
N GLY A 98 14.88 42.98 27.36
CA GLY A 98 14.81 42.10 26.20
C GLY A 98 14.25 40.72 26.55
N SER A 99 13.56 40.16 25.57
CA SER A 99 13.04 38.81 25.59
C SER A 99 13.55 38.01 24.39
N ARG A 100 13.63 36.69 24.52
CA ARG A 100 14.05 35.79 23.44
C ARG A 100 13.36 34.44 23.54
N ILE A 101 13.08 33.84 22.38
CA ILE A 101 12.63 32.45 22.29
C ILE A 101 13.81 31.54 22.63
N ILE A 102 13.62 30.60 23.55
CA ILE A 102 14.63 29.61 23.93
C ILE A 102 14.28 28.20 23.45
N GLU A 103 12.99 27.88 23.37
CA GLU A 103 12.48 26.63 22.81
C GLU A 103 11.20 26.93 22.01
N LYS A 104 11.04 26.25 20.88
CA LYS A 104 9.88 26.34 19.99
C LYS A 104 9.58 24.95 19.46
N ARG A 105 8.29 24.58 19.44
CA ARG A 105 7.80 23.36 18.82
C ARG A 105 6.72 23.71 17.80
N MET A 106 6.91 23.24 16.57
CA MET A 106 5.98 23.40 15.46
C MET A 106 4.97 22.25 15.41
N LEU A 107 3.94 22.41 14.60
CA LEU A 107 2.90 21.41 14.40
C LEU A 107 3.43 20.09 13.81
N GLU A 108 4.32 20.19 12.82
CA GLU A 108 4.88 19.03 12.12
C GLU A 108 6.07 18.37 12.85
N ASP A 109 6.59 19.01 13.91
CA ASP A 109 7.74 18.49 14.67
C ASP A 109 7.43 17.14 15.35
N ASP A 110 8.49 16.37 15.63
CA ASP A 110 8.43 15.10 16.37
C ASP A 110 7.39 14.12 15.81
N ALA A 111 7.40 13.91 14.48
CA ALA A 111 6.44 13.04 13.79
C ALA A 111 4.97 13.50 13.95
N ALA A 112 4.75 14.82 13.97
CA ALA A 112 3.46 15.46 14.20
C ALA A 112 2.86 15.11 15.58
N ALA A 113 3.68 14.96 16.62
CA ALA A 113 3.20 14.67 17.98
C ALA A 113 2.27 15.77 18.52
N ALA A 114 2.56 17.05 18.21
CA ALA A 114 1.71 18.17 18.61
C ALA A 114 0.31 18.09 17.99
N PHE A 115 0.23 17.66 16.72
CA PHE A 115 -1.04 17.45 16.02
C PHE A 115 -1.90 16.38 16.71
N GLU A 116 -1.27 15.28 17.12
CA GLU A 116 -1.96 14.21 17.84
C GLU A 116 -2.42 14.63 19.23
N GLU A 117 -1.59 15.39 19.98
CA GLU A 117 -1.97 15.93 21.29
C GLU A 117 -3.27 16.75 21.17
N GLU A 118 -3.38 17.63 20.17
CA GLU A 118 -4.57 18.45 19.92
C GLU A 118 -5.79 17.60 19.49
N ILE A 119 -5.60 16.65 18.56
CA ILE A 119 -6.69 15.75 18.16
C ILE A 119 -7.21 14.96 19.36
N LEU A 120 -6.31 14.39 20.16
CA LEU A 120 -6.68 13.61 21.33
C LEU A 120 -7.39 14.46 22.39
N ALA A 121 -6.91 15.69 22.61
CA ALA A 121 -7.57 16.63 23.53
C ALA A 121 -9.01 16.94 23.07
N TYR A 122 -9.22 17.17 21.78
CA TYR A 122 -10.54 17.45 21.21
C TYR A 122 -11.45 16.21 21.21
N ILE A 123 -10.97 15.07 20.74
CA ILE A 123 -11.80 13.88 20.54
C ILE A 123 -12.29 13.28 21.86
N MET A 124 -11.60 13.54 22.97
CA MET A 124 -12.08 13.20 24.31
C MET A 124 -13.46 13.80 24.62
N TYR A 125 -13.79 14.96 24.08
CA TYR A 125 -15.12 15.56 24.23
C TYR A 125 -16.17 14.95 23.29
N ARG A 126 -15.74 14.31 22.20
CA ARG A 126 -16.59 13.65 21.20
C ARG A 126 -16.68 12.13 21.37
N LEU A 127 -16.03 11.56 22.40
CA LEU A 127 -16.07 10.13 22.69
C LEU A 127 -17.47 9.51 22.62
N PRO A 128 -18.54 10.12 23.18
CA PRO A 128 -19.88 9.56 23.07
C PRO A 128 -20.38 9.38 21.62
N ASP A 129 -19.91 10.22 20.70
CA ASP A 129 -20.31 10.21 19.29
C ASP A 129 -19.54 9.16 18.47
N VAL A 130 -18.27 8.91 18.84
CA VAL A 130 -17.38 8.00 18.09
C VAL A 130 -17.25 6.61 18.71
N ALA A 131 -17.63 6.43 19.98
CA ALA A 131 -17.42 5.17 20.71
C ALA A 131 -18.12 3.96 20.07
N SER A 132 -19.27 4.15 19.44
CA SER A 132 -19.97 3.07 18.73
C SER A 132 -19.19 2.57 17.51
N ASN A 133 -18.47 3.46 16.83
CA ASN A 133 -17.75 3.16 15.59
C ASN A 133 -16.47 2.36 15.88
N LEU A 134 -15.93 2.48 17.09
CA LEU A 134 -14.71 1.80 17.52
C LEU A 134 -14.95 0.34 17.92
N ALA A 135 -16.21 -0.08 18.11
CA ALA A 135 -16.54 -1.43 18.55
C ALA A 135 -16.13 -2.47 17.49
N GLY A 136 -15.28 -3.43 17.87
CA GLY A 136 -14.85 -4.52 16.99
C GLY A 136 -13.74 -4.17 15.99
N ILE A 137 -13.38 -2.88 15.83
CA ILE A 137 -12.35 -2.44 14.86
C ILE A 137 -10.96 -2.98 15.21
N THR A 138 -10.57 -2.97 16.50
CA THR A 138 -9.27 -3.51 16.91
C THR A 138 -9.16 -5.01 16.65
N GLU A 139 -10.26 -5.75 16.85
CA GLU A 139 -10.32 -7.20 16.56
C GLU A 139 -10.21 -7.43 15.05
N ALA A 140 -11.04 -6.75 14.26
CA ALA A 140 -11.01 -6.81 12.81
C ALA A 140 -9.64 -6.41 12.23
N ALA A 141 -8.95 -5.44 12.84
CA ALA A 141 -7.63 -5.00 12.41
C ALA A 141 -6.52 -5.97 12.82
N ASN A 142 -6.58 -6.59 14.00
CA ASN A 142 -5.66 -7.67 14.36
C ASN A 142 -5.82 -8.87 13.41
N GLU A 143 -7.05 -9.16 13.01
CA GLU A 143 -7.35 -10.20 12.02
C GLU A 143 -6.85 -9.83 10.62
N ALA A 144 -7.09 -8.59 10.18
CA ALA A 144 -6.57 -8.08 8.92
C ALA A 144 -5.04 -7.93 8.92
N ALA A 145 -4.40 -7.72 10.08
CA ALA A 145 -2.94 -7.74 10.20
C ALA A 145 -2.39 -9.13 9.88
N LYS A 146 -3.06 -10.21 10.31
CA LYS A 146 -2.72 -11.59 9.90
C LYS A 146 -2.84 -11.78 8.38
N ALA A 147 -3.68 -10.99 7.70
CA ALA A 147 -3.79 -11.03 6.24
C ALA A 147 -2.47 -10.66 5.54
N GLY A 148 -1.50 -10.03 6.21
CA GLY A 148 -0.18 -9.74 5.64
C GLY A 148 0.56 -11.00 5.16
N ASP A 149 0.58 -12.04 5.98
CA ASP A 149 1.22 -13.32 5.63
C ASP A 149 0.47 -14.04 4.51
N PHE A 150 -0.87 -14.01 4.56
CA PHE A 150 -1.72 -14.56 3.50
C PHE A 150 -1.65 -13.78 2.20
N LYS A 151 -1.40 -12.48 2.24
CA LYS A 151 -1.13 -11.66 1.05
C LYS A 151 0.18 -12.08 0.40
N SER A 152 1.21 -12.35 1.21
CA SER A 152 2.49 -12.88 0.72
C SER A 152 2.32 -14.27 0.10
N LEU A 153 1.55 -15.16 0.75
CA LEU A 153 1.20 -16.47 0.20
C LEU A 153 0.42 -16.36 -1.12
N LEU A 154 -0.59 -15.48 -1.18
CA LEU A 154 -1.40 -15.23 -2.36
C LEU A 154 -0.54 -14.78 -3.55
N GLU A 155 0.38 -13.85 -3.33
CA GLU A 155 1.30 -13.39 -4.39
C GLU A 155 2.26 -14.49 -4.83
N THR A 156 2.76 -15.31 -3.90
CA THR A 156 3.61 -16.46 -4.25
C THR A 156 2.86 -17.49 -5.09
N CYS A 157 1.66 -17.91 -4.68
CA CYS A 157 0.82 -18.84 -5.45
C CYS A 157 0.44 -18.26 -6.82
N ARG A 158 0.17 -16.95 -6.90
CA ARG A 158 -0.06 -16.25 -8.17
C ARG A 158 1.13 -16.41 -9.12
N GLN A 159 2.33 -16.03 -8.69
CA GLN A 159 3.53 -16.05 -9.54
C GLN A 159 3.95 -17.48 -9.89
N ALA A 160 3.94 -18.39 -8.91
CA ALA A 160 4.25 -19.80 -9.12
C ALA A 160 3.32 -20.47 -10.14
N GLY A 161 2.02 -20.21 -10.02
CA GLY A 161 1.01 -20.65 -10.99
C GLY A 161 1.23 -20.09 -12.40
N ARG A 162 1.49 -18.78 -12.53
CA ARG A 162 1.76 -18.13 -13.83
C ARG A 162 2.97 -18.74 -14.54
N LYS A 163 4.10 -18.86 -13.83
CA LYS A 163 5.34 -19.43 -14.38
C LYS A 163 5.17 -20.90 -14.78
N THR A 164 4.51 -21.68 -13.92
CA THR A 164 4.22 -23.10 -14.20
C THR A 164 3.34 -23.26 -15.44
N ARG A 165 2.27 -22.47 -15.57
CA ARG A 165 1.38 -22.51 -16.74
C ARG A 165 2.09 -22.07 -18.02
N LYS A 166 2.98 -21.08 -17.97
CA LYS A 166 3.77 -20.68 -19.14
C LYS A 166 4.70 -21.78 -19.61
N LEU A 167 5.39 -22.46 -18.69
CA LEU A 167 6.21 -23.62 -19.01
C LEU A 167 5.38 -24.73 -19.67
N GLU A 168 4.22 -25.08 -19.12
CA GLU A 168 3.33 -26.11 -19.70
C GLU A 168 2.80 -25.71 -21.08
N LYS A 169 2.52 -24.41 -21.33
CA LYS A 169 2.14 -23.95 -22.68
C LYS A 169 3.28 -24.05 -23.69
N ALA A 170 4.50 -23.70 -23.29
CA ALA A 170 5.68 -23.86 -24.13
C ALA A 170 5.88 -25.35 -24.46
N ARG A 171 5.73 -26.22 -23.47
CA ARG A 171 5.77 -27.67 -23.64
C ARG A 171 4.69 -28.19 -24.60
N ASN A 172 3.44 -27.78 -24.40
CA ASN A 172 2.34 -28.13 -25.30
C ASN A 172 2.60 -27.66 -26.74
N SER A 173 3.30 -26.54 -26.94
CA SER A 173 3.66 -26.07 -28.28
C SER A 173 4.65 -27.01 -28.97
N ILE A 174 5.62 -27.56 -28.22
CA ILE A 174 6.55 -28.60 -28.69
C ILE A 174 5.77 -29.88 -29.04
N GLU A 175 4.95 -30.39 -28.13
CA GLU A 175 4.20 -31.64 -28.32
C GLU A 175 3.21 -31.54 -29.51
N ASN A 176 2.49 -30.42 -29.63
CA ASN A 176 1.62 -30.17 -30.78
C ASN A 176 2.42 -30.07 -32.10
N SER A 177 3.65 -29.53 -32.05
CA SER A 177 4.53 -29.48 -33.21
C SER A 177 4.95 -30.89 -33.64
N LEU A 178 5.33 -31.76 -32.72
CA LEU A 178 5.68 -33.17 -33.01
C LEU A 178 4.49 -33.93 -33.60
N GLN A 179 3.32 -33.81 -32.98
CA GLN A 179 2.09 -34.44 -33.50
C GLN A 179 1.77 -33.96 -34.92
N LYS A 180 1.87 -32.65 -35.17
CA LYS A 180 1.63 -32.08 -36.50
C LYS A 180 2.67 -32.54 -37.53
N MET A 181 3.93 -32.71 -37.14
CA MET A 181 4.95 -33.28 -38.01
C MET A 181 4.61 -34.72 -38.40
N GLU A 182 4.19 -35.56 -37.45
CA GLU A 182 3.82 -36.94 -37.74
C GLU A 182 2.56 -37.01 -38.63
N GLU A 183 1.54 -36.19 -38.37
CA GLU A 183 0.37 -36.08 -39.25
C GLU A 183 0.75 -35.67 -40.68
N LEU A 184 1.67 -34.71 -40.85
CA LEU A 184 2.15 -34.29 -42.16
C LEU A 184 2.97 -35.38 -42.85
N ARG A 185 3.76 -36.14 -42.09
CA ARG A 185 4.53 -37.29 -42.56
C ARG A 185 3.61 -38.39 -43.07
N GLU A 186 2.62 -38.82 -42.31
CA GLU A 186 1.64 -39.84 -42.70
C GLU A 186 0.81 -39.42 -43.93
N ASN A 187 0.38 -38.15 -43.96
CA ASN A 187 -0.33 -37.60 -45.11
C ASN A 187 0.56 -37.53 -46.36
N GLY A 188 1.86 -37.29 -46.19
CA GLY A 188 2.87 -37.39 -47.25
C GLY A 188 2.98 -38.82 -47.79
N SER A 189 3.11 -39.82 -46.90
CA SER A 189 3.16 -41.24 -47.29
C SER A 189 1.91 -41.68 -48.04
N THR A 190 0.74 -41.20 -47.62
CA THR A 190 -0.53 -41.45 -48.33
C THR A 190 -0.58 -40.79 -49.70
N ALA A 191 0.04 -39.63 -49.88
CA ALA A 191 0.12 -38.94 -51.17
C ALA A 191 1.07 -39.66 -52.13
N ILE A 192 2.21 -40.18 -51.62
CA ILE A 192 3.15 -41.01 -52.38
C ILE A 192 2.46 -42.28 -52.88
N GLY A 193 1.79 -43.03 -52.01
CA GLY A 193 1.10 -44.26 -52.40
C GLY A 193 -0.11 -44.07 -53.35
N LYS A 194 -0.53 -42.82 -53.58
CA LYS A 194 -1.58 -42.45 -54.55
C LYS A 194 -1.03 -41.63 -55.72
N GLU A 195 0.27 -41.42 -55.78
CA GLU A 195 0.97 -40.66 -56.83
C GLU A 195 0.41 -39.22 -57.00
N GLN A 196 0.13 -38.54 -55.87
CA GLN A 196 -0.47 -37.20 -55.85
C GLN A 196 0.58 -36.10 -55.63
N GLU A 197 1.26 -35.66 -56.69
CA GLU A 197 2.33 -34.63 -56.68
C GLU A 197 1.96 -33.41 -55.83
N SER A 198 0.88 -32.72 -56.20
CA SER A 198 0.52 -31.45 -55.57
C SER A 198 0.26 -31.59 -54.06
N LYS A 199 -0.29 -32.72 -53.63
CA LYS A 199 -0.53 -33.00 -52.20
C LYS A 199 0.77 -33.36 -51.48
N PHE A 200 1.64 -34.15 -52.11
CA PHE A 200 2.94 -34.48 -51.56
C PHE A 200 3.79 -33.21 -51.38
N ARG A 201 3.94 -32.39 -52.42
CA ARG A 201 4.68 -31.11 -52.37
C ARG A 201 4.14 -30.20 -51.27
N SER A 202 2.81 -30.09 -51.14
CA SER A 202 2.18 -29.34 -50.06
C SER A 202 2.53 -29.88 -48.67
N ASN A 203 2.45 -31.20 -48.45
CA ASN A 203 2.73 -31.81 -47.15
C ASN A 203 4.23 -31.73 -46.80
N ALA A 204 5.11 -32.01 -47.75
CA ALA A 204 6.57 -31.90 -47.59
C ALA A 204 7.01 -30.46 -47.29
N GLY A 205 6.46 -29.47 -48.01
CA GLY A 205 6.75 -28.06 -47.73
C GLY A 205 6.26 -27.62 -46.35
N LYS A 206 5.08 -28.08 -45.91
CA LYS A 206 4.56 -27.80 -44.56
C LYS A 206 5.37 -28.50 -43.47
N LEU A 207 5.79 -29.75 -43.71
CA LEU A 207 6.60 -30.52 -42.77
C LEU A 207 7.95 -29.83 -42.56
N LYS A 208 8.64 -29.47 -43.65
CA LYS A 208 9.88 -28.69 -43.60
C LYS A 208 9.71 -27.39 -42.80
N ALA A 209 8.68 -26.62 -43.10
CA ALA A 209 8.42 -25.35 -42.42
C ALA A 209 8.06 -25.51 -40.93
N GLU A 210 7.54 -26.67 -40.50
CA GLU A 210 7.30 -26.96 -39.09
C GLU A 210 8.59 -27.42 -38.40
N MET A 211 9.41 -28.26 -39.06
CA MET A 211 10.74 -28.67 -38.57
C MET A 211 11.66 -27.47 -38.34
N GLU A 212 11.69 -26.51 -39.28
CA GLU A 212 12.45 -25.27 -39.16
C GLU A 212 12.02 -24.40 -37.95
N LYS A 213 10.78 -24.53 -37.48
CA LYS A 213 10.25 -23.79 -36.32
C LYS A 213 10.47 -24.52 -35.00
N PHE A 214 10.75 -25.81 -35.03
CA PHE A 214 10.76 -26.67 -33.85
C PHE A 214 11.77 -26.20 -32.80
N SER A 215 12.98 -25.87 -33.24
CA SER A 215 14.03 -25.31 -32.38
C SER A 215 13.56 -24.06 -31.66
N GLY A 216 12.80 -23.18 -32.32
CA GLY A 216 12.22 -21.99 -31.71
C GLY A 216 11.20 -22.29 -30.59
N TYR A 217 10.44 -23.38 -30.68
CA TYR A 217 9.56 -23.81 -29.58
C TYR A 217 10.36 -24.37 -28.39
N VAL A 218 11.48 -25.07 -28.65
CA VAL A 218 12.38 -25.58 -27.61
C VAL A 218 13.13 -24.43 -26.92
N ASP A 219 13.59 -23.44 -27.67
CA ASP A 219 14.20 -22.21 -27.13
C ASP A 219 13.21 -21.48 -26.20
N GLN A 220 11.95 -21.35 -26.62
CA GLN A 220 10.92 -20.75 -25.77
C GLN A 220 10.68 -21.55 -24.48
N TYR A 221 10.69 -22.88 -24.53
CA TYR A 221 10.55 -23.72 -23.34
C TYR A 221 11.77 -23.58 -22.41
N GLU A 222 12.98 -23.45 -22.97
CA GLU A 222 14.18 -23.17 -22.20
C GLU A 222 14.12 -21.81 -21.49
N ASP A 223 13.74 -20.75 -22.19
CA ASP A 223 13.57 -19.41 -21.62
C ASP A 223 12.60 -19.42 -20.43
N GLU A 224 11.43 -20.06 -20.60
CA GLU A 224 10.43 -20.17 -19.53
C GLU A 224 10.92 -21.03 -18.36
N LEU A 225 11.73 -22.07 -18.61
CA LEU A 225 12.36 -22.90 -17.58
C LEU A 225 13.43 -22.12 -16.78
N GLU A 226 14.20 -21.26 -17.44
CA GLU A 226 15.15 -20.36 -16.77
C GLU A 226 14.43 -19.36 -15.87
N GLU A 227 13.35 -18.74 -16.35
CA GLU A 227 12.51 -17.86 -15.52
C GLU A 227 11.92 -18.60 -14.32
N LEU A 228 11.46 -19.85 -14.52
CA LEU A 228 10.91 -20.70 -13.47
C LEU A 228 11.95 -21.00 -12.38
N LYS A 229 13.19 -21.35 -12.78
CA LYS A 229 14.32 -21.60 -11.86
C LYS A 229 14.70 -20.34 -11.08
N ALA A 230 14.82 -19.20 -11.77
CA ALA A 230 15.15 -17.92 -11.13
C ALA A 230 14.12 -17.52 -10.07
N TYR A 231 12.83 -17.74 -10.36
CA TYR A 231 11.77 -17.48 -9.39
C TYR A 231 11.82 -18.46 -8.20
N GLY A 232 12.11 -19.74 -8.45
CA GLY A 232 12.27 -20.75 -7.39
C GLY A 232 13.35 -20.37 -6.37
N GLU A 233 14.51 -19.87 -6.83
CA GLU A 233 15.55 -19.35 -5.94
C GLU A 233 15.09 -18.13 -5.13
N SER A 234 14.24 -17.28 -5.72
CA SER A 234 13.68 -16.12 -5.01
C SER A 234 12.70 -16.54 -3.92
N MET A 235 11.91 -17.59 -4.16
CA MET A 235 11.01 -18.17 -3.17
C MET A 235 11.76 -18.78 -1.98
N GLU A 236 12.91 -19.41 -2.19
CA GLU A 236 13.73 -19.94 -1.10
C GLU A 236 14.32 -18.85 -0.20
N LYS A 237 14.60 -17.66 -0.76
CA LYS A 237 15.15 -16.51 -0.04
C LYS A 237 14.10 -15.68 0.71
N GLN A 238 12.80 -15.89 0.45
CA GLN A 238 11.73 -15.20 1.17
C GLN A 238 11.75 -15.56 2.66
N GLU A 239 11.52 -14.57 3.52
CA GLU A 239 11.40 -14.75 4.97
C GLU A 239 10.27 -15.72 5.32
N THR A 240 10.45 -16.41 6.46
CA THR A 240 9.41 -17.27 7.00
C THR A 240 8.24 -16.41 7.49
N LEU A 241 7.03 -16.80 7.11
CA LEU A 241 5.80 -16.16 7.58
C LEU A 241 5.63 -16.40 9.10
N ASP A 242 5.08 -15.42 9.79
CA ASP A 242 4.86 -15.48 11.25
C ASP A 242 3.67 -16.40 11.58
N ASP A 243 2.63 -16.38 10.76
CA ASP A 243 1.47 -17.26 10.89
C ASP A 243 1.81 -18.71 10.51
N THR A 244 1.54 -19.63 11.45
CA THR A 244 1.90 -21.05 11.30
C THR A 244 1.14 -21.77 10.19
N GLU A 245 -0.11 -21.38 9.93
CA GLU A 245 -0.92 -22.01 8.88
C GLU A 245 -0.46 -21.52 7.52
N ALA A 246 -0.27 -20.20 7.37
CA ALA A 246 0.29 -19.58 6.18
C ALA A 246 1.67 -20.16 5.84
N ALA A 247 2.56 -20.29 6.83
CA ALA A 247 3.88 -20.91 6.65
C ALA A 247 3.79 -22.38 6.19
N GLY A 248 2.81 -23.12 6.71
CA GLY A 248 2.56 -24.51 6.31
C GLY A 248 2.15 -24.64 4.83
N TRP A 249 1.19 -23.84 4.38
CA TRP A 249 0.77 -23.82 2.98
C TRP A 249 1.86 -23.27 2.05
N MET A 250 2.59 -22.24 2.48
CA MET A 250 3.76 -21.71 1.76
C MET A 250 4.82 -22.80 1.55
N GLY A 251 5.07 -23.64 2.56
CA GLY A 251 5.98 -24.78 2.45
C GLY A 251 5.54 -25.84 1.45
N GLN A 252 4.23 -26.13 1.39
CA GLN A 252 3.64 -27.04 0.40
C GLN A 252 3.82 -26.51 -1.01
N GLU A 253 3.52 -25.23 -1.23
CA GLU A 253 3.68 -24.57 -2.53
C GLU A 253 5.15 -24.59 -2.99
N LYS A 254 6.10 -24.20 -2.12
CA LYS A 254 7.54 -24.24 -2.43
C LYS A 254 8.01 -25.66 -2.81
N THR A 255 7.52 -26.68 -2.09
CA THR A 255 7.87 -28.08 -2.35
C THR A 255 7.33 -28.56 -3.70
N ALA A 256 6.07 -28.22 -4.01
CA ALA A 256 5.45 -28.55 -5.30
C ALA A 256 6.20 -27.87 -6.45
N TYR A 257 6.49 -26.57 -6.30
CA TYR A 257 7.21 -25.78 -7.30
C TYR A 257 8.62 -26.32 -7.57
N ALA A 258 9.40 -26.63 -6.52
CA ALA A 258 10.72 -27.25 -6.67
C ALA A 258 10.65 -28.64 -7.35
N GLY A 259 9.56 -29.37 -7.13
CA GLY A 259 9.30 -30.67 -7.76
C GLY A 259 9.15 -30.63 -9.28
N ILE A 260 8.89 -29.46 -9.88
CA ILE A 260 8.74 -29.28 -11.34
C ILE A 260 10.11 -29.15 -12.03
N ILE A 261 11.09 -28.53 -11.37
CA ILE A 261 12.36 -28.11 -11.99
C ILE A 261 13.14 -29.29 -12.58
N ARG A 262 13.26 -30.39 -11.83
CA ARG A 262 14.04 -31.57 -12.26
C ARG A 262 13.39 -32.26 -13.47
N PRO A 263 12.12 -32.70 -13.41
CA PRO A 263 11.44 -33.27 -14.59
C PRO A 263 11.47 -32.36 -15.81
N ALA A 264 11.26 -31.04 -15.62
CA ALA A 264 11.28 -30.08 -16.72
C ALA A 264 12.68 -29.94 -17.36
N SER A 265 13.74 -30.02 -16.55
CA SER A 265 15.13 -29.99 -17.06
C SER A 265 15.53 -31.27 -17.77
N GLU A 266 15.01 -32.42 -17.34
CA GLU A 266 15.18 -33.69 -18.04
C GLU A 266 14.46 -33.65 -19.40
N ALA A 267 13.21 -33.18 -19.44
CA ALA A 267 12.46 -33.00 -20.68
C ALA A 267 13.13 -32.02 -21.65
N LEU A 268 13.77 -30.93 -21.16
CA LEU A 268 14.53 -30.02 -22.02
C LEU A 268 15.69 -30.73 -22.73
N ALA A 269 16.39 -31.63 -22.02
CA ALA A 269 17.48 -32.41 -22.62
C ALA A 269 16.93 -33.31 -23.73
N ASP A 270 15.81 -34.00 -23.48
CA ASP A 270 15.15 -34.83 -24.48
C ASP A 270 14.71 -34.00 -25.70
N TYR A 271 14.10 -32.82 -25.49
CA TYR A 271 13.68 -31.94 -26.60
C TYR A 271 14.85 -31.41 -27.43
N ARG A 272 16.01 -31.17 -26.81
CA ARG A 272 17.23 -30.79 -27.54
C ARG A 272 17.78 -31.94 -28.38
N ASP A 273 17.77 -33.16 -27.85
CA ASP A 273 18.14 -34.35 -28.63
C ASP A 273 17.16 -34.55 -29.81
N MET A 274 15.87 -34.22 -29.63
CA MET A 274 14.88 -34.23 -30.72
C MET A 274 15.15 -33.14 -31.78
N CYS A 275 15.59 -31.94 -31.39
CA CYS A 275 16.03 -30.91 -32.35
C CYS A 275 17.15 -31.42 -33.24
N ASP A 276 18.19 -32.02 -32.64
CA ASP A 276 19.32 -32.57 -33.39
C ASP A 276 18.88 -33.67 -34.37
N ALA A 277 17.92 -34.52 -33.97
CA ALA A 277 17.35 -35.56 -34.83
C ALA A 277 16.54 -34.97 -35.99
N ILE A 278 15.68 -33.98 -35.72
CA ILE A 278 14.86 -33.28 -36.72
C ILE A 278 15.74 -32.55 -37.73
N ASP A 279 16.74 -31.79 -37.27
CA ASP A 279 17.69 -31.08 -38.12
C ASP A 279 18.46 -32.04 -39.04
N GLY A 280 18.86 -33.21 -38.51
CA GLY A 280 19.51 -34.26 -39.30
C GLY A 280 18.65 -34.87 -40.41
N GLN A 281 17.32 -34.83 -40.27
CA GLN A 281 16.37 -35.41 -41.21
C GLN A 281 15.88 -34.44 -42.29
N MET A 282 16.07 -33.13 -42.11
CA MET A 282 15.63 -32.11 -43.07
C MET A 282 16.15 -32.35 -44.50
N GLY A 283 17.37 -32.89 -44.64
CA GLY A 283 17.97 -33.23 -45.94
C GLY A 283 17.15 -34.24 -46.75
N CYS A 284 16.47 -35.20 -46.09
CA CYS A 284 15.65 -36.20 -46.78
C CYS A 284 14.43 -35.56 -47.47
N ILE A 285 13.86 -34.51 -46.87
CA ILE A 285 12.74 -33.76 -47.46
C ILE A 285 13.23 -32.92 -48.65
N GLU A 286 14.38 -32.28 -48.53
CA GLU A 286 14.97 -31.49 -49.62
C GLU A 286 15.34 -32.36 -50.82
N GLU A 287 15.94 -33.54 -50.57
CA GLU A 287 16.24 -34.52 -51.61
C GLU A 287 14.96 -35.04 -52.27
N ALA A 288 13.93 -35.41 -51.49
CA ALA A 288 12.66 -35.88 -52.04
C ALA A 288 11.94 -34.81 -52.90
N LEU A 289 11.99 -33.54 -52.48
CA LEU A 289 11.46 -32.42 -53.28
C LEU A 289 12.29 -32.18 -54.54
N THR A 290 13.61 -32.40 -54.50
CA THR A 290 14.50 -32.28 -55.68
C THR A 290 14.24 -33.39 -56.69
N VAL A 291 14.00 -34.62 -56.23
CA VAL A 291 13.58 -35.74 -57.08
C VAL A 291 12.24 -35.43 -57.74
N LEU A 292 11.29 -34.84 -56.99
CA LEU A 292 10.02 -34.37 -57.54
C LEU A 292 10.17 -33.21 -58.54
N ASP A 293 11.21 -32.38 -58.44
CA ASP A 293 11.50 -31.31 -59.41
C ASP A 293 12.21 -31.84 -60.68
N THR A 294 12.65 -33.09 -60.68
CA THR A 294 13.38 -33.71 -61.80
C THR A 294 12.39 -34.46 -62.71
N ASP A 295 12.03 -33.84 -63.83
CA ASP A 295 11.18 -34.48 -64.85
C ASP A 295 11.95 -35.60 -65.57
N ILE A 296 11.37 -36.80 -65.53
CA ILE A 296 11.93 -38.01 -66.16
C ILE A 296 11.18 -38.37 -67.45
N GLY A 297 10.13 -37.62 -67.79
CA GLY A 297 9.36 -37.79 -69.01
C GLY A 297 10.13 -37.36 -70.27
N GLY A 298 9.78 -37.97 -71.41
CA GLY A 298 10.25 -37.47 -72.72
C GLY A 298 9.60 -36.13 -73.08
N GLU A 299 10.19 -35.38 -74.03
CA GLU A 299 9.72 -34.03 -74.48
C GLU A 299 8.22 -33.95 -74.91
N ASP A 300 7.50 -35.07 -74.99
CA ASP A 300 6.10 -35.20 -75.41
C ASP A 300 5.21 -36.05 -74.46
N GLU A 301 5.65 -36.43 -73.24
CA GLU A 301 4.89 -37.26 -72.27
C GLU A 301 4.35 -36.45 -71.06
N GLU A 302 3.34 -36.98 -70.36
CA GLU A 302 2.86 -36.41 -69.08
C GLU A 302 4.01 -36.47 -68.04
N GLU A 303 4.15 -35.45 -67.18
CA GLU A 303 5.19 -35.39 -66.13
C GLU A 303 5.21 -36.71 -65.33
N GLU A 304 6.33 -37.44 -65.42
CA GLU A 304 6.53 -38.74 -64.77
C GLU A 304 7.62 -38.59 -63.70
N TYR A 305 7.34 -39.04 -62.47
CA TYR A 305 8.18 -38.85 -61.28
C TYR A 305 8.63 -40.20 -60.71
N ASP A 306 9.83 -40.26 -60.11
CA ASP A 306 10.33 -41.48 -59.47
C ASP A 306 9.74 -41.61 -58.06
N TRP A 307 8.48 -42.04 -58.02
CA TRP A 307 7.77 -42.30 -56.78
C TRP A 307 8.46 -43.34 -55.90
N GLY A 308 9.26 -44.25 -56.47
CA GLY A 308 10.02 -45.25 -55.73
C GLY A 308 11.21 -44.63 -54.97
N GLU A 309 11.93 -43.71 -55.61
CA GLU A 309 13.00 -42.95 -54.96
C GLU A 309 12.43 -42.00 -53.89
N ILE A 310 11.33 -41.30 -54.18
CA ILE A 310 10.62 -40.45 -53.22
C ILE A 310 10.13 -41.26 -52.02
N GLU A 311 9.55 -42.44 -52.23
CA GLU A 311 9.10 -43.33 -51.15
C GLU A 311 10.28 -43.79 -50.28
N SER A 312 11.43 -44.09 -50.88
CA SER A 312 12.63 -44.51 -50.15
C SER A 312 13.17 -43.42 -49.22
N LEU A 313 13.23 -42.17 -49.72
CA LEU A 313 13.68 -41.01 -48.96
C LEU A 313 12.67 -40.63 -47.87
N TRP A 314 11.38 -40.74 -48.17
CA TRP A 314 10.31 -40.42 -47.23
C TRP A 314 10.22 -41.43 -46.07
N ASN A 315 10.47 -42.71 -46.34
CA ASN A 315 10.49 -43.75 -45.32
C ASN A 315 11.69 -43.65 -44.36
N LEU A 316 12.74 -42.90 -44.71
CA LEU A 316 13.88 -42.62 -43.83
C LEU A 316 13.57 -41.54 -42.78
N LEU A 317 12.48 -40.78 -42.96
CA LEU A 317 12.04 -39.80 -41.96
C LEU A 317 11.48 -40.53 -40.74
N GLU A 318 11.97 -40.22 -39.56
CA GLU A 318 11.48 -40.72 -38.27
C GLU A 318 11.25 -39.52 -37.35
N ILE A 319 10.00 -39.05 -37.24
CA ILE A 319 9.70 -37.97 -36.30
C ILE A 319 9.83 -38.52 -34.88
N PRO A 320 10.58 -37.86 -33.98
CA PRO A 320 10.67 -38.28 -32.60
C PRO A 320 9.29 -38.35 -31.95
N GLU A 321 9.03 -39.43 -31.21
CA GLU A 321 7.80 -39.54 -30.42
C GLU A 321 7.83 -38.52 -29.28
N GLY A 322 6.74 -37.75 -29.17
CA GLY A 322 6.54 -36.81 -28.07
C GLY A 322 6.36 -37.51 -26.71
N THR A 323 6.44 -36.74 -25.63
CA THR A 323 6.19 -37.29 -24.30
C THR A 323 4.68 -37.48 -24.11
N ALA A 324 4.22 -38.73 -24.20
CA ALA A 324 2.81 -39.06 -24.01
C ALA A 324 2.30 -38.60 -22.62
N GLN A 325 1.63 -37.46 -22.58
CA GLN A 325 0.87 -36.99 -21.42
C GLN A 325 -0.64 -36.99 -21.70
N GLY A 326 -1.43 -36.94 -20.64
CA GLY A 326 -2.89 -36.93 -20.76
C GLY A 326 -3.37 -35.75 -21.58
N GLU A 327 -4.52 -35.90 -22.25
CA GLU A 327 -5.16 -34.78 -22.92
C GLU A 327 -5.58 -33.72 -21.89
N GLU A 328 -5.05 -32.50 -22.06
CA GLU A 328 -5.45 -31.32 -21.29
C GLU A 328 -6.85 -30.86 -21.72
N ASP A 329 -7.67 -30.47 -20.75
CA ASP A 329 -8.95 -29.80 -21.02
C ASP A 329 -8.69 -28.35 -21.50
N LYS A 330 -8.58 -28.20 -22.83
CA LYS A 330 -8.26 -26.92 -23.49
C LYS A 330 -9.23 -25.80 -23.12
N GLU A 331 -10.52 -26.10 -22.99
CA GLU A 331 -11.55 -25.11 -22.64
C GLU A 331 -11.32 -24.55 -21.25
N LYS A 332 -11.04 -25.42 -20.26
CA LYS A 332 -10.74 -24.99 -18.89
C LYS A 332 -9.40 -24.27 -18.79
N SER A 333 -8.40 -24.67 -19.57
CA SER A 333 -7.11 -23.97 -19.64
C SER A 333 -7.27 -22.54 -20.16
N GLU A 334 -8.04 -22.36 -21.23
CA GLU A 334 -8.39 -21.04 -21.78
C GLU A 334 -9.20 -20.18 -20.80
N ALA A 335 -10.11 -20.79 -20.02
CA ALA A 335 -10.84 -20.06 -18.98
C ALA A 335 -9.91 -19.51 -17.89
N LEU A 336 -8.93 -20.31 -17.45
CA LEU A 336 -7.91 -19.86 -16.51
C LEU A 336 -7.01 -18.77 -17.11
N ASP A 337 -6.74 -18.77 -18.41
CA ASP A 337 -6.02 -17.68 -19.09
C ASP A 337 -6.79 -16.35 -19.07
N ARG A 338 -8.11 -16.41 -19.23
CA ARG A 338 -8.96 -15.22 -19.15
C ARG A 338 -8.94 -14.65 -17.73
N LEU A 339 -9.02 -15.51 -16.72
CA LEU A 339 -8.89 -15.12 -15.30
C LEU A 339 -7.52 -14.54 -14.98
N GLU A 340 -6.44 -15.16 -15.46
CA GLU A 340 -5.08 -14.67 -15.25
C GLU A 340 -4.89 -13.26 -15.81
N LYS A 341 -5.46 -12.98 -16.99
CA LYS A 341 -5.42 -11.65 -17.63
C LYS A 341 -6.19 -10.58 -16.84
N LEU A 342 -7.27 -10.94 -16.13
CA LEU A 342 -8.01 -9.99 -15.31
C LEU A 342 -7.16 -9.43 -14.16
N LEU A 343 -6.20 -10.20 -13.64
CA LEU A 343 -5.30 -9.74 -12.59
C LEU A 343 -4.33 -8.63 -13.06
N ASP A 344 -4.19 -8.43 -14.38
CA ASP A 344 -3.39 -7.36 -14.98
C ASP A 344 -4.25 -6.20 -15.52
N ALA A 345 -5.58 -6.33 -15.43
CA ALA A 345 -6.51 -5.27 -15.83
C ALA A 345 -6.50 -4.11 -14.82
N ASP A 346 -7.16 -3.00 -15.17
CA ASP A 346 -7.37 -1.91 -14.23
C ASP A 346 -8.35 -2.34 -13.13
N LEU A 347 -7.82 -2.75 -11.98
CA LEU A 347 -8.58 -3.35 -10.89
C LEU A 347 -9.74 -2.48 -10.40
N LEU A 348 -9.57 -1.15 -10.42
CA LEU A 348 -10.65 -0.22 -10.09
C LEU A 348 -11.86 -0.39 -11.02
N SER A 349 -11.63 -0.59 -12.33
CA SER A 349 -12.71 -0.79 -13.30
C SER A 349 -13.49 -2.08 -13.10
N LEU A 350 -12.89 -3.10 -12.48
CA LEU A 350 -13.55 -4.38 -12.17
C LEU A 350 -14.51 -4.26 -10.98
N VAL A 351 -14.18 -3.37 -10.04
CA VAL A 351 -14.89 -3.24 -8.76
C VAL A 351 -15.88 -2.08 -8.69
N LEU A 352 -15.79 -1.11 -9.59
CA LEU A 352 -16.72 0.01 -9.61
C LEU A 352 -18.12 -0.42 -10.05
N PRO A 353 -19.18 0.06 -9.38
CA PRO A 353 -20.55 -0.13 -9.84
C PRO A 353 -20.77 0.49 -11.22
N ALA A 354 -21.69 -0.10 -12.00
CA ALA A 354 -22.00 0.39 -13.33
C ALA A 354 -22.62 1.80 -13.24
N GLY A 355 -22.08 2.74 -14.02
CA GLY A 355 -22.58 4.12 -14.09
C GLY A 355 -22.09 5.05 -12.97
N THR A 356 -21.14 4.62 -12.13
CA THR A 356 -20.54 5.50 -11.13
C THR A 356 -19.66 6.57 -11.77
N GLU A 357 -19.95 7.84 -11.50
CA GLU A 357 -19.11 8.96 -11.88
C GLU A 357 -17.99 9.16 -10.84
N ILE A 358 -16.74 9.12 -11.31
CA ILE A 358 -15.56 9.35 -10.48
C ILE A 358 -15.19 10.83 -10.56
N SER A 359 -14.90 11.44 -9.42
CA SER A 359 -14.36 12.81 -9.36
C SER A 359 -13.04 12.92 -10.12
N GLY A 360 -12.91 13.98 -10.92
CA GLY A 360 -11.69 14.33 -11.64
C GLY A 360 -10.82 15.36 -10.92
N LYS A 361 -11.05 15.61 -9.63
CA LYS A 361 -10.23 16.57 -8.87
C LYS A 361 -8.81 16.05 -8.67
N GLU A 362 -7.87 17.00 -8.63
CA GLU A 362 -6.45 16.75 -8.43
C GLU A 362 -5.88 17.79 -7.47
N ALA A 363 -4.94 17.37 -6.62
CA ALA A 363 -4.21 18.21 -5.70
C ALA A 363 -2.75 18.38 -6.16
N ASP A 364 -2.19 19.56 -5.91
CA ASP A 364 -0.76 19.79 -6.10
C ASP A 364 0.02 19.21 -4.92
N LEU A 365 0.92 18.26 -5.23
CA LEU A 365 1.76 17.61 -4.24
C LEU A 365 3.00 18.45 -3.88
N SER A 366 3.22 19.60 -4.52
CA SER A 366 4.40 20.43 -4.25
C SER A 366 4.29 21.21 -2.93
N GLY A 367 5.32 21.12 -2.10
CA GLY A 367 5.41 21.89 -0.85
C GLY A 367 4.48 21.42 0.27
N ILE A 368 3.88 20.24 0.12
CA ILE A 368 3.01 19.64 1.14
C ILE A 368 3.83 19.14 2.34
N PRO A 369 3.24 19.08 3.55
CA PRO A 369 3.87 18.50 4.73
C PRO A 369 4.52 17.13 4.47
N SER A 370 3.82 16.21 3.82
CA SER A 370 4.30 14.83 3.65
C SER A 370 5.56 14.69 2.77
N GLU A 371 5.89 15.66 1.90
CA GLU A 371 7.17 15.68 1.18
C GLU A 371 8.38 15.86 2.13
N ARG A 372 8.16 16.46 3.30
CA ARG A 372 9.20 16.70 4.31
C ARG A 372 9.38 15.53 5.27
N LEU A 373 8.58 14.47 5.14
CA LEU A 373 8.65 13.27 5.97
C LEU A 373 9.96 12.50 5.73
N LYS A 374 10.84 12.47 6.73
CA LYS A 374 12.14 11.78 6.64
C LYS A 374 12.13 10.34 7.15
N ASP A 375 11.26 10.05 8.12
CA ASP A 375 11.12 8.72 8.71
C ASP A 375 9.68 8.26 8.55
N LYS A 376 9.51 7.07 8.00
CA LYS A 376 8.20 6.48 7.78
C LYS A 376 7.69 5.75 9.02
N GLY A 377 8.15 6.03 10.24
CA GLY A 377 7.55 5.58 11.51
C GLY A 377 7.28 4.07 11.61
N THR A 378 6.39 3.66 12.52
CA THR A 378 5.89 2.28 12.62
C THR A 378 4.36 2.20 12.68
N ILE A 379 3.82 1.03 12.33
CA ILE A 379 2.41 0.70 12.55
C ILE A 379 2.18 0.55 14.06
N SER A 380 1.10 1.13 14.58
CA SER A 380 0.74 1.09 16.00
C SER A 380 -0.76 0.90 16.18
N PHE A 381 -1.15 -0.05 17.02
CA PHE A 381 -2.55 -0.40 17.31
C PHE A 381 -3.04 0.17 18.66
N SER A 382 -2.45 1.28 19.12
CA SER A 382 -2.80 1.85 20.43
C SER A 382 -4.18 2.54 20.41
N PRO A 383 -4.88 2.63 21.55
CA PRO A 383 -6.16 3.34 21.65
C PRO A 383 -6.09 4.79 21.14
N GLU A 384 -4.96 5.45 21.34
CA GLU A 384 -4.72 6.81 20.86
C GLU A 384 -4.74 6.87 19.32
N VAL A 385 -4.09 5.90 18.65
CA VAL A 385 -4.08 5.85 17.18
C VAL A 385 -5.48 5.60 16.61
N LEU A 386 -6.28 4.77 17.27
CA LEU A 386 -7.69 4.57 16.89
C LEU A 386 -8.49 5.87 16.96
N LEU A 387 -8.31 6.64 18.03
CA LEU A 387 -8.98 7.92 18.19
C LEU A 387 -8.50 8.95 17.15
N ILE A 388 -7.19 8.99 16.88
CA ILE A 388 -6.64 9.84 15.83
C ILE A 388 -7.21 9.45 14.45
N ASN A 389 -7.44 8.16 14.19
CA ASN A 389 -8.10 7.74 12.96
C ASN A 389 -9.55 8.22 12.89
N GLU A 390 -10.31 8.12 13.98
CA GLU A 390 -11.71 8.59 14.00
C GLU A 390 -11.84 10.09 13.72
N TYR A 391 -10.83 10.89 14.06
CA TYR A 391 -10.78 12.30 13.65
C TYR A 391 -10.88 12.47 12.13
N ALA A 392 -10.25 11.59 11.34
CA ALA A 392 -10.34 11.62 9.88
C ALA A 392 -11.80 11.44 9.38
N PHE A 393 -12.57 10.55 10.01
CA PHE A 393 -13.97 10.30 9.64
C PHE A 393 -14.90 11.43 10.05
N LEU A 394 -14.49 12.28 11.00
CA LEU A 394 -15.25 13.48 11.33
C LEU A 394 -15.04 14.58 10.27
N TYR A 395 -13.82 14.76 9.74
CA TYR A 395 -13.47 15.96 8.98
C TYR A 395 -13.17 15.76 7.49
N PHE A 396 -12.94 14.52 7.03
CA PHE A 396 -12.52 14.24 5.66
C PHE A 396 -13.56 13.44 4.90
N ASN A 397 -13.77 13.82 3.64
CA ASN A 397 -14.70 13.15 2.74
C ASN A 397 -14.18 11.78 2.30
N SER A 398 -15.09 10.84 2.08
CA SER A 398 -14.82 9.55 1.44
C SER A 398 -15.52 9.46 0.10
N PHE A 399 -15.25 8.39 -0.64
CA PHE A 399 -15.94 8.08 -1.88
C PHE A 399 -17.47 7.96 -1.74
N LEU A 400 -17.98 7.43 -0.62
CA LEU A 400 -19.42 7.19 -0.42
C LEU A 400 -20.11 8.22 0.45
N GLU A 401 -19.39 8.87 1.36
CA GLU A 401 -19.94 9.83 2.31
C GLU A 401 -19.14 11.14 2.30
N GLU A 402 -19.86 12.24 2.11
CA GLU A 402 -19.39 13.58 2.44
C GLU A 402 -19.46 13.79 3.97
N THR A 403 -18.49 14.51 4.52
CA THR A 403 -18.49 14.87 5.95
C THR A 403 -19.74 15.68 6.30
N LYS A 404 -20.29 15.37 7.48
CA LYS A 404 -21.49 16.02 8.03
C LYS A 404 -21.14 17.10 9.05
N GLU A 405 -19.86 17.38 9.29
CA GLU A 405 -19.43 18.36 10.28
C GLU A 405 -19.82 19.79 9.88
N MET A 406 -20.52 20.47 10.79
CA MET A 406 -21.02 21.83 10.57
C MET A 406 -19.91 22.85 10.78
N GLY A 407 -19.64 23.67 9.76
CA GLY A 407 -18.73 24.82 9.87
C GLY A 407 -17.49 24.79 8.97
N LEU A 408 -17.32 23.73 8.16
CA LEU A 408 -16.32 23.71 7.09
C LEU A 408 -16.65 24.83 6.09
N GLN A 409 -15.86 25.90 6.16
CA GLN A 409 -15.83 26.95 5.14
C GLN A 409 -14.78 26.55 4.09
N GLY A 410 -14.94 26.99 2.85
CA GLY A 410 -14.00 26.63 1.77
C GLY A 410 -14.36 25.34 1.03
N GLU A 411 -13.78 25.17 -0.15
CA GLU A 411 -13.98 23.96 -0.98
C GLU A 411 -12.94 22.91 -0.59
N HIS A 412 -13.36 21.64 -0.53
CA HIS A 412 -12.42 20.53 -0.41
C HIS A 412 -11.72 20.29 -1.75
N ILE A 413 -10.38 20.34 -1.75
CA ILE A 413 -9.57 20.18 -2.96
C ILE A 413 -9.72 18.78 -3.56
N LEU A 414 -9.80 17.75 -2.71
CA LEU A 414 -10.10 16.38 -3.11
C LEU A 414 -11.50 16.01 -2.64
N SER A 415 -12.18 15.13 -3.37
CA SER A 415 -13.46 14.56 -2.93
C SER A 415 -13.25 13.26 -2.16
N TYR A 416 -12.14 12.57 -2.38
CA TYR A 416 -11.81 11.26 -1.80
C TYR A 416 -10.62 11.39 -0.84
N GLU A 417 -10.80 12.23 0.20
CA GLU A 417 -9.74 12.59 1.14
C GLU A 417 -9.35 11.43 2.05
N GLN A 418 -10.30 10.59 2.48
CA GLN A 418 -10.00 9.36 3.23
C GLN A 418 -9.20 8.36 2.38
N GLU A 419 -9.51 8.26 1.09
CA GLU A 419 -8.76 7.43 0.14
C GLU A 419 -7.37 8.04 -0.13
N TYR A 420 -7.22 9.38 -0.10
CA TYR A 420 -5.91 10.04 -0.14
C TYR A 420 -5.06 9.66 1.08
N LEU A 421 -5.65 9.60 2.27
CA LEU A 421 -4.94 9.09 3.44
C LEU A 421 -4.35 7.70 3.18
N LEU A 422 -5.04 6.85 2.42
CA LEU A 422 -4.56 5.52 2.04
C LEU A 422 -3.56 5.53 0.87
N GLY A 423 -3.81 6.29 -0.18
CA GLY A 423 -3.08 6.25 -1.46
C GLY A 423 -1.92 7.23 -1.59
N GLY A 424 -2.06 8.45 -1.05
CA GLY A 424 -1.08 9.54 -1.16
C GLY A 424 -0.81 9.96 -2.61
N LYS A 425 -1.80 9.89 -3.49
CA LYS A 425 -1.71 10.24 -4.92
C LYS A 425 -2.33 11.60 -5.19
N ALA A 426 -1.96 12.22 -6.32
CA ALA A 426 -2.44 13.55 -6.68
C ALA A 426 -3.94 13.58 -7.05
N SER A 427 -4.46 12.55 -7.72
CA SER A 427 -5.82 12.53 -8.24
C SER A 427 -6.78 11.71 -7.37
N ASP A 428 -8.04 12.15 -7.30
CA ASP A 428 -9.13 11.40 -6.64
C ASP A 428 -9.21 9.96 -7.19
N ARG A 429 -9.18 9.80 -8.52
CA ARG A 429 -9.24 8.48 -9.17
C ARG A 429 -8.11 7.55 -8.72
N ASP A 430 -6.87 8.04 -8.64
CA ASP A 430 -5.72 7.21 -8.28
C ASP A 430 -5.73 6.85 -6.78
N ASN A 431 -6.23 7.75 -5.93
CA ASN A 431 -6.45 7.46 -4.52
C ASN A 431 -7.52 6.40 -4.31
N LEU A 432 -8.65 6.51 -5.01
CA LEU A 432 -9.71 5.50 -4.99
C LEU A 432 -9.21 4.15 -5.52
N LYS A 433 -8.40 4.15 -6.59
CA LYS A 433 -7.73 2.95 -7.09
C LYS A 433 -6.85 2.31 -6.02
N ALA A 434 -5.99 3.11 -5.38
CA ALA A 434 -5.10 2.62 -4.33
C ALA A 434 -5.88 2.04 -3.13
N ALA A 435 -6.99 2.66 -2.73
CA ALA A 435 -7.86 2.16 -1.68
C ALA A 435 -8.53 0.83 -2.09
N ALA A 436 -9.07 0.74 -3.30
CA ALA A 436 -9.67 -0.47 -3.86
C ALA A 436 -8.67 -1.62 -3.95
N GLU A 437 -7.44 -1.37 -4.39
CA GLU A 437 -6.37 -2.38 -4.46
C GLU A 437 -5.96 -2.88 -3.07
N GLN A 438 -5.88 -2.00 -2.07
CA GLN A 438 -5.64 -2.39 -0.69
C GLN A 438 -6.79 -3.25 -0.13
N MET A 439 -8.05 -2.88 -0.41
CA MET A 439 -9.21 -3.69 -0.03
C MET A 439 -9.19 -5.06 -0.72
N LEU A 440 -8.94 -5.12 -2.03
CA LEU A 440 -8.81 -6.37 -2.78
C LEU A 440 -7.71 -7.27 -2.21
N ALA A 441 -6.57 -6.69 -1.79
CA ALA A 441 -5.48 -7.46 -1.19
C ALA A 441 -5.89 -8.08 0.16
N VAL A 442 -6.51 -7.30 1.05
CA VAL A 442 -6.97 -7.81 2.36
C VAL A 442 -8.08 -8.84 2.18
N ARG A 443 -9.08 -8.55 1.32
CA ARG A 443 -10.18 -9.49 1.03
C ARG A 443 -9.68 -10.76 0.34
N GLY A 444 -8.79 -10.65 -0.64
CA GLY A 444 -8.20 -11.79 -1.33
C GLY A 444 -7.42 -12.70 -0.37
N ALA A 445 -6.61 -12.12 0.51
CA ALA A 445 -5.88 -12.87 1.53
C ALA A 445 -6.82 -13.62 2.50
N MET A 446 -7.87 -12.95 3.00
CA MET A 446 -8.85 -13.57 3.89
C MET A 446 -9.69 -14.64 3.19
N ASN A 447 -10.07 -14.41 1.93
CA ASN A 447 -10.79 -15.38 1.10
C ASN A 447 -9.91 -16.61 0.80
N LEU A 448 -8.62 -16.42 0.53
CA LEU A 448 -7.67 -17.51 0.33
C LEU A 448 -7.51 -18.36 1.60
N LEU A 449 -7.42 -17.73 2.78
CA LEU A 449 -7.39 -18.44 4.05
C LEU A 449 -8.62 -19.33 4.23
N TYR A 450 -9.83 -18.81 3.96
CA TYR A 450 -11.05 -19.61 4.01
C TYR A 450 -11.02 -20.79 3.02
N LEU A 451 -10.62 -20.56 1.77
CA LEU A 451 -10.49 -21.60 0.77
C LEU A 451 -9.47 -22.68 1.17
N LEU A 452 -8.35 -22.27 1.76
CA LEU A 452 -7.32 -23.18 2.24
C LEU A 452 -7.77 -23.98 3.48
N ALA A 453 -8.72 -23.47 4.25
CA ALA A 453 -9.32 -24.18 5.37
C ALA A 453 -10.46 -25.12 4.95
N SER A 454 -10.99 -25.02 3.73
CA SER A 454 -12.13 -25.79 3.24
C SER A 454 -11.72 -27.02 2.41
N PRO A 455 -11.95 -28.26 2.91
CA PRO A 455 -11.61 -29.48 2.17
C PRO A 455 -12.39 -29.62 0.85
N ASP A 456 -13.67 -29.23 0.83
CA ASP A 456 -14.53 -29.37 -0.35
C ASP A 456 -14.07 -28.41 -1.46
N LYS A 457 -13.73 -27.17 -1.11
CA LYS A 457 -13.21 -26.18 -2.06
C LYS A 457 -11.84 -26.56 -2.61
N LYS A 458 -10.98 -27.13 -1.78
CA LYS A 458 -9.70 -27.70 -2.23
C LYS A 458 -9.90 -28.85 -3.20
N ALA A 459 -10.82 -29.76 -2.92
CA ALA A 459 -11.10 -30.89 -3.81
C ALA A 459 -11.59 -30.42 -5.19
N GLU A 460 -12.40 -29.37 -5.24
CA GLU A 460 -12.86 -28.76 -6.49
C GLU A 460 -11.70 -28.12 -7.28
N ALA A 461 -10.82 -27.36 -6.61
CA ALA A 461 -9.62 -26.80 -7.23
C ALA A 461 -8.64 -27.88 -7.70
N ASP A 462 -8.43 -28.95 -6.91
CA ASP A 462 -7.58 -30.09 -7.27
C ASP A 462 -8.12 -30.83 -8.49
N SER A 463 -9.45 -30.98 -8.60
CA SER A 463 -10.09 -31.61 -9.75
C SER A 463 -9.93 -30.76 -11.02
N LEU A 464 -10.03 -29.43 -10.90
CA LEU A 464 -9.78 -28.53 -12.02
C LEU A 464 -8.30 -28.54 -12.40
N ALA A 465 -7.39 -28.50 -11.43
CA ALA A 465 -5.95 -28.57 -11.64
C ALA A 465 -5.55 -29.85 -12.38
N ALA A 466 -6.09 -31.00 -11.98
CA ALA A 466 -5.84 -32.28 -12.63
C ALA A 466 -6.23 -32.28 -14.11
N ALA A 467 -7.34 -31.61 -14.45
CA ALA A 467 -7.83 -31.52 -15.82
C ALA A 467 -6.95 -30.65 -16.72
N VAL A 468 -6.25 -29.66 -16.15
CA VAL A 468 -5.39 -28.72 -16.90
C VAL A 468 -3.89 -29.01 -16.78
N SER A 469 -3.47 -29.99 -15.95
CA SER A 469 -2.07 -30.33 -15.72
C SER A 469 -1.63 -31.65 -16.37
N ALA A 470 -2.49 -32.26 -17.19
CA ALA A 470 -2.21 -33.49 -17.93
C ALA A 470 -1.66 -34.67 -17.09
N GLY A 471 -1.96 -34.69 -15.78
CA GLY A 471 -1.52 -35.72 -14.82
C GLY A 471 -0.13 -35.52 -14.19
N ALA A 472 0.57 -34.42 -14.47
CA ALA A 472 1.84 -34.10 -13.82
C ALA A 472 1.62 -33.65 -12.36
N VAL A 473 1.90 -34.53 -11.39
CA VAL A 473 1.57 -34.31 -9.97
C VAL A 473 2.16 -33.00 -9.39
N PRO A 474 3.45 -32.64 -9.58
CA PRO A 474 3.98 -31.37 -9.06
C PRO A 474 3.30 -30.14 -9.68
N VAL A 475 3.01 -30.18 -10.98
CA VAL A 475 2.30 -29.13 -11.72
C VAL A 475 0.87 -28.99 -11.19
N GLN A 476 0.18 -30.12 -10.98
CA GLN A 476 -1.18 -30.14 -10.44
C GLN A 476 -1.27 -29.41 -9.08
N PHE A 477 -0.31 -29.63 -8.18
CA PHE A 477 -0.31 -28.96 -6.88
C PHE A 477 -0.16 -27.44 -7.01
N VAL A 478 0.82 -26.97 -7.77
CA VAL A 478 1.02 -25.52 -7.99
C VAL A 478 -0.20 -24.89 -8.67
N VAL A 479 -0.76 -25.56 -9.67
CA VAL A 479 -1.95 -25.08 -10.38
C VAL A 479 -3.19 -25.09 -9.47
N SER A 480 -3.32 -26.02 -8.53
CA SER A 480 -4.41 -26.04 -7.54
C SER A 480 -4.36 -24.81 -6.62
N PHE A 481 -3.19 -24.48 -6.06
CA PHE A 481 -3.02 -23.25 -5.27
C PHE A 481 -3.26 -21.98 -6.10
N PHE A 482 -2.87 -21.99 -7.37
CA PHE A 482 -3.18 -20.90 -8.30
C PHE A 482 -4.68 -20.73 -8.56
N ILE A 483 -5.41 -21.83 -8.75
CA ILE A 483 -6.87 -21.80 -8.90
C ILE A 483 -7.54 -21.25 -7.64
N LEU A 484 -7.13 -21.68 -6.45
CA LEU A 484 -7.64 -21.13 -5.18
C LEU A 484 -7.35 -19.62 -5.08
N THR A 485 -6.19 -19.18 -5.55
CA THR A 485 -5.82 -17.76 -5.60
C THR A 485 -6.72 -16.97 -6.54
N LEU A 486 -7.00 -17.48 -7.75
CA LEU A 486 -7.93 -16.87 -8.69
C LEU A 486 -9.36 -16.83 -8.15
N TRP A 487 -9.77 -17.88 -7.42
CA TRP A 487 -11.09 -17.96 -6.82
C TRP A 487 -11.25 -16.97 -5.65
N ALA A 488 -10.23 -16.87 -4.80
CA ALA A 488 -10.17 -15.86 -3.74
C ALA A 488 -10.23 -14.43 -4.30
N PHE A 489 -9.54 -14.18 -5.43
CA PHE A 489 -9.58 -12.90 -6.13
C PHE A 489 -10.97 -12.60 -6.70
N GLY A 490 -11.63 -13.56 -7.36
CA GLY A 490 -12.98 -13.40 -7.87
C GLY A 490 -14.00 -13.04 -6.77
N GLU A 491 -13.94 -13.74 -5.63
CA GLU A 491 -14.78 -13.42 -4.47
C GLU A 491 -14.43 -12.04 -3.88
N ALA A 492 -13.14 -11.67 -3.87
CA ALA A 492 -12.71 -10.35 -3.41
C ALA A 492 -13.21 -9.22 -4.32
N VAL A 493 -13.27 -9.43 -5.64
CA VAL A 493 -13.89 -8.49 -6.58
C VAL A 493 -15.37 -8.29 -6.25
N MET A 494 -16.12 -9.37 -6.02
CA MET A 494 -17.52 -9.28 -5.60
C MET A 494 -17.70 -8.56 -4.25
N ASP A 495 -16.82 -8.86 -3.29
CA ASP A 495 -16.80 -8.21 -1.98
C ASP A 495 -16.59 -6.70 -2.11
N VAL A 496 -15.58 -6.27 -2.86
CA VAL A 496 -15.27 -4.84 -3.02
C VAL A 496 -16.34 -4.12 -3.84
N ARG A 497 -16.96 -4.76 -4.85
CA ARG A 497 -18.15 -4.23 -5.54
C ARG A 497 -19.31 -4.01 -4.57
N CYS A 498 -19.54 -4.95 -3.66
CA CYS A 498 -20.57 -4.84 -2.63
C CYS A 498 -20.29 -3.62 -1.73
N LEU A 499 -19.05 -3.47 -1.25
CA LEU A 499 -18.64 -2.35 -0.39
C LEU A 499 -18.78 -1.00 -1.11
N LEU A 500 -18.29 -0.87 -2.34
CA LEU A 500 -18.40 0.36 -3.14
C LEU A 500 -19.84 0.70 -3.54
N SER A 501 -20.77 -0.26 -3.44
CA SER A 501 -22.21 -0.04 -3.62
C SER A 501 -22.93 0.30 -2.29
N GLY A 502 -22.19 0.50 -1.19
CA GLY A 502 -22.74 0.76 0.15
C GLY A 502 -23.24 -0.49 0.90
N GLY A 503 -22.93 -1.69 0.39
CA GLY A 503 -23.25 -2.95 1.05
C GLY A 503 -22.27 -3.30 2.18
N LYS A 504 -22.49 -4.46 2.81
CA LYS A 504 -21.65 -4.98 3.90
C LYS A 504 -21.03 -6.32 3.52
N VAL A 505 -19.82 -6.55 4.03
CA VAL A 505 -19.05 -7.79 3.84
C VAL A 505 -18.43 -8.22 5.18
N PRO A 506 -18.61 -9.47 5.62
CA PRO A 506 -17.96 -9.96 6.83
C PRO A 506 -16.44 -10.09 6.63
N VAL A 507 -15.65 -9.87 7.70
CA VAL A 507 -14.19 -10.07 7.65
C VAL A 507 -13.88 -11.53 7.34
N TRP A 508 -14.55 -12.45 8.04
CA TRP A 508 -14.42 -13.88 7.84
C TRP A 508 -15.53 -14.41 6.93
N LYS A 509 -15.11 -15.21 5.94
CA LYS A 509 -16.05 -16.00 5.16
C LYS A 509 -16.38 -17.29 5.88
N ASP A 510 -17.61 -17.73 5.67
CA ASP A 510 -18.16 -19.03 6.05
C ASP A 510 -18.98 -19.58 4.88
N GLU A 511 -19.50 -20.80 5.02
CA GLU A 511 -20.32 -21.42 3.97
C GLU A 511 -21.56 -20.61 3.57
N ARG A 512 -22.06 -19.74 4.45
CA ARG A 512 -23.27 -18.93 4.20
C ARG A 512 -22.94 -17.62 3.48
N SER A 513 -21.75 -17.09 3.70
CA SER A 513 -21.30 -15.80 3.18
C SER A 513 -20.42 -15.91 1.93
N TRP A 514 -19.90 -17.11 1.62
CA TRP A 514 -19.26 -17.43 0.36
C TRP A 514 -20.28 -17.51 -0.78
N LYS A 515 -20.04 -16.82 -1.90
CA LYS A 515 -21.01 -16.71 -2.99
C LYS A 515 -20.54 -17.34 -4.29
N LEU A 516 -19.28 -17.14 -4.66
CA LEU A 516 -18.78 -17.47 -5.99
C LEU A 516 -18.60 -18.98 -6.17
N GLY A 517 -19.30 -19.57 -7.13
CA GLY A 517 -19.07 -20.95 -7.57
C GLY A 517 -17.89 -21.06 -8.55
N MET A 518 -17.30 -22.25 -8.69
CA MET A 518 -16.19 -22.46 -9.63
C MET A 518 -16.60 -22.25 -11.08
N GLU A 519 -17.77 -22.75 -11.48
CA GLU A 519 -18.30 -22.57 -12.84
C GLU A 519 -18.51 -21.08 -13.18
N GLU A 520 -19.01 -20.32 -12.22
CA GLU A 520 -19.20 -18.88 -12.36
C GLU A 520 -17.87 -18.12 -12.43
N LEU A 521 -16.83 -18.60 -11.71
CA LEU A 521 -15.48 -18.07 -11.86
C LEU A 521 -14.96 -18.31 -13.28
N LEU A 522 -15.07 -19.53 -13.81
CA LEU A 522 -14.53 -19.88 -15.14
C LEU A 522 -15.25 -19.16 -16.29
N THR A 523 -16.55 -18.92 -16.13
CA THR A 523 -17.36 -18.17 -17.12
C THR A 523 -17.25 -16.65 -16.97
N LEU A 524 -16.58 -16.15 -15.92
CA LEU A 524 -16.52 -14.74 -15.53
C LEU A 524 -17.89 -14.11 -15.22
N GLY A 525 -18.91 -14.93 -14.95
CA GLY A 525 -20.29 -14.47 -14.72
C GLY A 525 -20.42 -13.51 -13.52
N PHE A 526 -19.50 -13.60 -12.57
CA PHE A 526 -19.46 -12.71 -11.40
C PHE A 526 -19.24 -11.23 -11.74
N LEU A 527 -18.66 -10.91 -12.91
CA LEU A 527 -18.47 -9.53 -13.37
C LEU A 527 -19.77 -8.89 -13.88
N GLU A 528 -20.72 -9.71 -14.34
CA GLU A 528 -22.00 -9.27 -14.90
C GLU A 528 -23.06 -9.04 -13.82
N GLN A 529 -22.81 -9.45 -12.58
CA GLN A 529 -23.74 -9.23 -11.47
C GLN A 529 -23.80 -7.76 -11.08
N GLU A 530 -24.94 -7.11 -11.32
CA GLU A 530 -25.18 -5.71 -10.95
C GLU A 530 -25.27 -5.49 -9.43
N ASN A 531 -25.72 -6.51 -8.69
CA ASN A 531 -25.85 -6.46 -7.24
C ASN A 531 -25.28 -7.74 -6.63
N PRO A 532 -23.99 -7.80 -6.24
CA PRO A 532 -23.33 -9.01 -5.75
C PRO A 532 -23.84 -9.51 -4.37
N GLY A 533 -25.07 -9.16 -3.99
CA GLY A 533 -25.75 -9.58 -2.75
C GLY A 533 -25.36 -8.72 -1.56
N GLN A 534 -26.27 -7.87 -1.09
CA GLN A 534 -26.11 -7.16 0.17
C GLN A 534 -26.19 -8.18 1.32
N SER A 535 -25.10 -8.37 2.05
CA SER A 535 -25.17 -9.09 3.33
C SER A 535 -25.78 -8.14 4.37
N GLU A 536 -26.73 -8.63 5.17
CA GLU A 536 -27.24 -7.87 6.33
C GLU A 536 -26.20 -7.79 7.46
N SER A 537 -25.19 -8.67 7.45
CA SER A 537 -24.12 -8.76 8.44
C SER A 537 -22.73 -8.45 7.86
N GLY A 538 -21.83 -7.95 8.70
CA GLY A 538 -20.46 -7.60 8.34
C GLY A 538 -20.18 -6.10 8.44
N TYR A 539 -19.04 -5.69 7.88
CA TYR A 539 -18.55 -4.32 7.88
C TYR A 539 -18.84 -3.65 6.55
N GLY A 540 -19.19 -2.36 6.57
CA GLY A 540 -19.37 -1.54 5.38
C GLY A 540 -18.06 -0.91 4.91
N TYR A 541 -18.16 -0.07 3.88
CA TYR A 541 -16.99 0.56 3.26
C TYR A 541 -16.13 1.34 4.25
N GLU A 542 -16.72 2.21 5.07
CA GLU A 542 -15.96 3.01 6.02
C GLU A 542 -15.26 2.16 7.08
N GLU A 543 -15.89 1.09 7.58
CA GLU A 543 -15.22 0.21 8.55
C GLU A 543 -14.03 -0.53 7.94
N TYR A 544 -14.07 -0.87 6.64
CA TYR A 544 -12.88 -1.34 5.94
C TYR A 544 -11.81 -0.24 5.79
N ILE A 545 -12.19 1.00 5.51
CA ILE A 545 -11.24 2.14 5.52
C ILE A 545 -10.62 2.32 6.92
N ARG A 546 -11.40 2.20 8.01
CA ARG A 546 -10.90 2.26 9.41
C ARG A 546 -9.82 1.21 9.66
N VAL A 547 -10.09 -0.03 9.25
CA VAL A 547 -9.12 -1.14 9.36
C VAL A 547 -7.87 -0.85 8.54
N LEU A 548 -8.01 -0.42 7.28
CA LEU A 548 -6.87 -0.08 6.43
C LEU A 548 -6.03 1.06 7.03
N LEU A 549 -6.65 2.14 7.52
CA LEU A 549 -5.95 3.27 8.16
C LEU A 549 -5.21 2.85 9.44
N LEU A 550 -5.67 1.82 10.14
CA LEU A 550 -4.96 1.28 11.31
C LEU A 550 -3.75 0.42 10.92
N LEU A 551 -3.84 -0.27 9.78
CA LEU A 551 -2.72 -1.02 9.18
C LEU A 551 -1.69 -0.12 8.49
N GLN A 552 -2.01 1.16 8.30
CA GLN A 552 -1.08 2.13 7.74
C GLN A 552 -0.12 2.69 8.78
N ASN A 553 0.96 3.25 8.27
CA ASN A 553 1.92 3.91 9.13
C ASN A 553 1.34 5.14 9.81
N ARG A 554 1.55 5.24 11.14
CA ARG A 554 1.03 6.34 11.96
C ARG A 554 1.49 7.71 11.47
N THR A 555 2.80 7.89 11.30
CA THR A 555 3.37 9.20 10.94
C THR A 555 2.99 9.59 9.51
N GLU A 556 3.02 8.64 8.57
CA GLU A 556 2.62 8.89 7.19
C GLU A 556 1.17 9.38 7.11
N LYS A 557 0.25 8.70 7.82
CA LYS A 557 -1.15 9.11 7.88
C LYS A 557 -1.31 10.50 8.50
N ASN A 558 -0.61 10.81 9.59
CA ASN A 558 -0.69 12.14 10.22
C ASN A 558 -0.25 13.25 9.28
N TYR A 559 0.86 13.04 8.55
CA TYR A 559 1.32 14.02 7.56
C TYR A 559 0.36 14.16 6.39
N ARG A 560 -0.27 13.06 5.92
CA ARG A 560 -1.32 13.13 4.90
C ARG A 560 -2.57 13.88 5.38
N MET A 561 -2.94 13.75 6.66
CA MET A 561 -3.99 14.59 7.25
C MET A 561 -3.60 16.07 7.24
N LEU A 562 -2.35 16.39 7.57
CA LEU A 562 -1.83 17.76 7.49
C LEU A 562 -1.79 18.30 6.04
N ASP A 563 -1.52 17.46 5.04
CA ASP A 563 -1.61 17.84 3.62
C ASP A 563 -3.02 18.32 3.27
N ILE A 564 -4.04 17.51 3.60
CA ILE A 564 -5.46 17.84 3.36
C ILE A 564 -5.82 19.14 4.07
N ILE A 565 -5.44 19.28 5.34
CA ILE A 565 -5.70 20.49 6.13
C ILE A 565 -5.06 21.71 5.46
N GLN A 566 -3.80 21.62 5.02
CA GLN A 566 -3.12 22.72 4.35
C GLN A 566 -3.82 23.11 3.05
N TRP A 567 -4.18 22.14 2.21
CA TRP A 567 -4.88 22.40 0.95
C TRP A 567 -6.23 23.09 1.16
N ASN A 568 -7.06 22.56 2.07
CA ASN A 568 -8.38 23.10 2.30
C ASN A 568 -8.32 24.48 2.97
N MET A 569 -7.38 24.68 3.90
CA MET A 569 -7.13 26.00 4.51
C MET A 569 -6.70 27.05 3.47
N ARG A 570 -5.90 26.66 2.47
CA ARG A 570 -5.47 27.54 1.38
C ARG A 570 -6.60 28.05 0.49
N THR A 571 -7.78 27.44 0.54
CA THR A 571 -8.97 27.97 -0.15
C THR A 571 -9.54 29.22 0.52
N ILE A 572 -9.30 29.40 1.82
CA ILE A 572 -9.72 30.58 2.59
C ILE A 572 -8.54 31.53 2.81
N GLN A 573 -7.36 30.99 3.09
CA GLN A 573 -6.13 31.70 3.43
C GLN A 573 -4.99 31.20 2.54
N PRO A 574 -4.78 31.77 1.34
CA PRO A 574 -3.86 31.23 0.32
C PRO A 574 -2.41 31.08 0.74
N ASP A 575 -1.95 31.87 1.71
CA ASP A 575 -0.60 31.90 2.28
C ASP A 575 -0.42 30.93 3.47
N PHE A 576 -1.47 30.20 3.88
CA PHE A 576 -1.40 29.28 5.01
C PHE A 576 -0.38 28.16 4.77
N GLU A 577 0.45 27.93 5.78
CA GLU A 577 1.40 26.82 5.83
C GLU A 577 1.38 26.12 7.20
N VAL A 578 1.27 24.79 7.19
CA VAL A 578 1.37 23.98 8.41
C VAL A 578 2.73 24.15 9.09
N SER A 579 3.80 24.39 8.32
CA SER A 579 5.14 24.68 8.81
C SER A 579 5.26 25.99 9.57
N ALA A 580 4.29 26.91 9.47
CA ALA A 580 4.24 28.17 10.22
C ALA A 580 3.40 28.07 11.51
N CYS A 581 2.81 26.90 11.79
CA CYS A 581 1.97 26.67 12.97
C CYS A 581 2.83 26.30 14.19
N ILE A 582 2.89 27.22 15.15
CA ILE A 582 3.59 27.05 16.43
C ILE A 582 2.62 26.45 17.46
N TYR A 583 3.03 25.33 18.08
CA TYR A 583 2.28 24.65 19.14
C TYR A 583 2.74 25.02 20.54
N GLN A 584 4.05 25.21 20.72
CA GLN A 584 4.65 25.50 22.03
C GLN A 584 5.79 26.49 21.88
N LEU A 585 5.86 27.44 22.83
CA LEU A 585 6.95 28.39 22.96
C LEU A 585 7.40 28.46 24.41
N LYS A 586 8.71 28.64 24.56
CA LYS A 586 9.34 29.02 25.81
C LYS A 586 10.13 30.29 25.58
N ILE A 587 9.74 31.35 26.28
CA ILE A 587 10.31 32.69 26.12
C ILE A 587 11.02 33.06 27.43
N GLU A 588 12.28 33.44 27.31
CA GLU A 588 13.07 33.99 28.41
C GLU A 588 12.98 35.52 28.38
N THR A 589 12.64 36.13 29.51
CA THR A 589 12.49 37.58 29.66
C THR A 589 13.44 38.08 30.73
N THR A 590 14.24 39.08 30.37
CA THR A 590 15.15 39.76 31.29
C THR A 590 14.56 41.11 31.66
N ALA A 591 14.50 41.39 32.96
CA ALA A 591 14.08 42.69 33.45
C ALA A 591 15.14 43.31 34.37
N VAL A 592 15.33 44.61 34.24
CA VAL A 592 16.18 45.41 35.11
C VAL A 592 15.33 46.07 36.19
N GLN A 593 15.76 45.90 37.44
CA GLN A 593 15.08 46.40 38.63
C GLN A 593 16.03 47.23 39.48
N LYS A 594 15.51 48.29 40.12
CA LYS A 594 16.25 49.11 41.08
C LYS A 594 16.06 48.58 42.48
N HIS A 595 17.12 48.57 43.27
CA HIS A 595 16.98 48.43 44.72
C HIS A 595 16.24 49.62 45.31
N VAL A 596 15.35 49.37 46.27
CA VAL A 596 14.56 50.42 46.93
C VAL A 596 15.21 50.79 48.27
N PHE A 597 15.76 49.80 48.98
CA PHE A 597 16.41 50.00 50.26
C PHE A 597 17.93 49.77 50.17
N LEU A 598 18.70 50.61 50.87
CA LEU A 598 20.15 50.49 51.14
C LEU A 598 21.11 50.58 49.93
N LEU A 599 20.71 50.15 48.74
CA LEU A 599 21.54 50.12 47.53
C LEU A 599 20.92 51.00 46.43
N LYS A 600 21.78 51.64 45.61
CA LYS A 600 21.36 52.38 44.41
C LYS A 600 21.64 51.63 43.10
N SER A 601 22.24 50.45 43.19
CA SER A 601 22.52 49.63 42.01
C SER A 601 21.24 49.04 41.43
N GLU A 602 21.30 48.74 40.14
CA GLU A 602 20.29 47.94 39.45
C GLU A 602 20.71 46.47 39.48
N TYR A 603 19.73 45.57 39.44
CA TYR A 603 19.96 44.14 39.29
C TYR A 603 19.05 43.57 38.21
N GLN A 604 19.52 42.52 37.54
CA GLN A 604 18.76 41.81 36.52
C GLN A 604 18.04 40.62 37.14
N THR A 605 16.80 40.41 36.69
CA THR A 605 16.02 39.21 36.98
C THR A 605 15.64 38.56 35.66
N VAL A 606 15.85 37.26 35.57
CA VAL A 606 15.49 36.46 34.40
C VAL A 606 14.39 35.48 34.80
N VAL A 607 13.36 35.39 33.99
CA VAL A 607 12.26 34.42 34.11
C VAL A 607 12.04 33.73 32.77
N SER A 608 11.43 32.55 32.80
CA SER A 608 11.01 31.83 31.59
C SER A 608 9.52 31.55 31.66
N ALA A 609 8.79 31.96 30.63
CA ALA A 609 7.39 31.61 30.44
C ALA A 609 7.30 30.51 29.39
N GLU A 610 6.63 29.42 29.71
CA GLU A 610 6.38 28.31 28.80
C GLU A 610 4.88 28.22 28.55
N LYS A 611 4.49 28.23 27.28
CA LYS A 611 3.09 28.10 26.87
C LYS A 611 2.99 27.11 25.72
N LYS A 612 2.05 26.19 25.88
CA LYS A 612 1.50 25.33 24.83
C LYS A 612 -0.02 25.42 24.85
N TYR A 613 -0.65 24.97 23.77
CA TYR A 613 -2.11 24.86 23.72
C TYR A 613 -2.65 23.82 24.71
#